data_AF-A0A812Z5W9-F1
#
_entry.id   AF-A0A812Z5W9-F1
#
_cell.length_a   1.000
_cell.length_b   1.000
_cell.length_c   1.000
_cell.angle_alpha   90.00
_cell.angle_beta   90.00
_cell.angle_gamma   90.00
#
_symmetry.space_group_name_H-M   'P 1'
#
loop_
_entity.id
_entity.type
_entity.pdbx_description
1 polymer ?
#
loop_
_entity_poly.entity_id
_entity_poly.type
_entity_poly.pdbx_seq_one_letter_code
_entity_poly.pdbx_strand_id
1 'polypeptide(L)'
;EPRRPSLRELAKRVANSLAFELFFAAVILANALYLGIQLQWEKESRTAGWRAESLTVQLIFAVLFSIEVSIRILAASSCRSYICGRDRLWNWLDVFVVTTSWLVIGLEVLVTAGMNEANSTNLRVFRVFKVSRLLRVVASLWVVRSVKALRQLVNSLVDTLMSLFWALVLLCLIIYTFGILFTDAAIDYALYNEPDPMMEAHFGTLYQSLTTLLRSILGGID
;
A
#
# COMPACT_ATOMS: atom_id res chain seq x y z
N GLU A 1 -33.42 -15.28 34.54
CA GLU A 1 -33.17 -13.98 33.87
C GLU A 1 -32.28 -14.17 32.65
N PRO A 2 -32.66 -13.68 31.46
CA PRO A 2 -31.74 -13.65 30.34
C PRO A 2 -30.64 -12.62 30.64
N ARG A 3 -29.39 -13.07 30.80
CA ARG A 3 -28.21 -12.21 30.96
C ARG A 3 -28.18 -11.21 29.80
N ARG A 4 -28.24 -9.91 30.12
CA ARG A 4 -28.07 -8.84 29.14
C ARG A 4 -26.77 -9.09 28.37
N PRO A 5 -26.78 -9.02 27.02
CA PRO A 5 -25.56 -9.22 26.26
C PRO A 5 -24.53 -8.17 26.68
N SER A 6 -23.29 -8.59 26.88
CA SER A 6 -22.22 -7.67 27.23
C SER A 6 -22.01 -6.66 26.09
N LEU A 7 -21.58 -5.43 26.39
CA LEU A 7 -21.28 -4.40 25.36
C LEU A 7 -20.36 -4.94 24.24
N ARG A 8 -19.48 -5.88 24.60
CA ARG A 8 -18.58 -6.59 23.69
C ARG A 8 -19.30 -7.54 22.73
N GLU A 9 -20.34 -8.25 23.18
CA GLU A 9 -21.15 -9.11 22.31
C GLU A 9 -21.95 -8.29 21.30
N LEU A 10 -22.49 -7.14 21.73
CA LEU A 10 -23.15 -6.20 20.83
C LEU A 10 -22.15 -5.63 19.81
N ALA A 11 -20.98 -5.16 20.26
CA ALA A 11 -19.93 -4.67 19.36
C ALA A 11 -19.49 -5.73 18.34
N LYS A 12 -19.33 -6.99 18.77
CA LYS A 12 -19.02 -8.11 17.86
C LYS A 12 -20.13 -8.37 16.84
N ARG A 13 -21.40 -8.30 17.24
CA ARG A 13 -22.53 -8.48 16.32
C ARG A 13 -22.58 -7.37 15.29
N VAL A 14 -22.41 -6.11 15.73
CA VAL A 14 -22.40 -4.94 14.86
C VAL A 14 -21.21 -4.96 13.91
N ALA A 15 -19.99 -5.16 14.43
CA ALA A 15 -18.77 -5.18 13.62
C ALA A 15 -18.72 -6.31 12.58
N ASN A 16 -19.45 -7.41 12.81
CA ASN A 16 -19.53 -8.52 11.85
C ASN A 16 -20.75 -8.44 10.92
N SER A 17 -21.60 -7.43 11.07
CA SER A 17 -22.76 -7.28 10.21
C SER A 17 -22.35 -6.77 8.83
N LEU A 18 -22.93 -7.35 7.78
CA LEU A 18 -22.67 -6.94 6.40
C LEU A 18 -23.06 -5.48 6.16
N ALA A 19 -24.13 -5.01 6.80
CA ALA A 19 -24.57 -3.62 6.70
C ALA A 19 -23.52 -2.65 7.25
N PHE A 20 -22.86 -2.99 8.37
CA PHE A 20 -21.77 -2.18 8.92
C PHE A 20 -20.56 -2.16 7.99
N GLU A 21 -20.18 -3.31 7.42
CA GLU A 21 -19.08 -3.40 6.45
C GLU A 21 -19.38 -2.58 5.18
N LEU A 22 -20.59 -2.69 4.63
CA LEU A 22 -21.02 -1.96 3.43
C LEU A 22 -21.10 -0.44 3.70
N PHE A 23 -21.62 -0.05 4.87
CA PHE A 23 -21.69 1.36 5.26
C PHE A 23 -20.31 1.99 5.32
N PHE A 24 -19.37 1.39 6.06
CA PHE A 24 -18.02 1.94 6.15
C PHE A 24 -17.23 1.82 4.84
N ALA A 25 -17.48 0.79 4.03
CA ALA A 25 -16.95 0.75 2.66
C ALA A 25 -17.44 1.95 1.82
N ALA A 26 -18.74 2.28 1.89
CA ALA A 26 -19.29 3.44 1.20
C ALA A 26 -18.72 4.76 1.73
N VAL A 27 -18.52 4.91 3.04
CA VAL A 27 -17.87 6.08 3.66
C VAL A 27 -16.44 6.25 3.17
N ILE A 28 -15.66 5.17 3.05
CA ILE A 28 -14.30 5.23 2.51
C ILE A 28 -14.31 5.63 1.04
N LEU A 29 -15.21 5.06 0.22
CA LEU A 29 -15.34 5.44 -1.19
C LEU A 29 -15.72 6.92 -1.33
N ALA A 30 -16.65 7.40 -0.51
CA ALA A 30 -17.02 8.81 -0.47
C ALA A 30 -15.84 9.70 -0.09
N ASN A 31 -15.04 9.32 0.91
CA ASN A 31 -13.81 10.02 1.28
C ASN A 31 -12.77 10.03 0.15
N ALA A 32 -12.60 8.91 -0.55
CA ALA A 32 -11.68 8.80 -1.69
C ALA A 32 -12.11 9.71 -2.86
N LEU A 33 -13.40 9.71 -3.21
CA LEU A 33 -13.98 10.60 -4.21
C LEU A 33 -13.82 12.06 -3.80
N TYR A 34 -14.10 12.38 -2.54
CA TYR A 34 -13.93 13.71 -1.98
C TYR A 34 -12.48 14.18 -2.08
N LEU A 35 -11.50 13.33 -1.78
CA LEU A 35 -10.08 13.64 -1.97
C LEU A 35 -9.75 13.91 -3.44
N GLY A 36 -10.30 13.12 -4.38
CA GLY A 36 -10.14 13.35 -5.82
C GLY A 36 -10.66 14.73 -6.27
N ILE A 37 -11.85 15.10 -5.80
CA ILE A 37 -12.46 16.41 -6.00
C ILE A 37 -11.57 17.50 -5.38
N GLN A 38 -11.16 17.34 -4.12
CA GLN A 38 -10.30 18.29 -3.43
C GLN A 38 -9.00 18.57 -4.21
N LEU A 39 -8.39 17.54 -4.82
CA LEU A 39 -7.19 17.67 -5.64
C LEU A 39 -7.39 18.55 -6.88
N GLN A 40 -8.57 18.49 -7.51
CA GLN A 40 -8.89 19.30 -8.69
C GLN A 40 -9.11 20.76 -8.28
N TRP A 41 -9.95 21.00 -7.27
CA TRP A 41 -10.31 22.35 -6.83
C TRP A 41 -9.16 23.12 -6.16
N GLU A 42 -8.25 22.44 -5.47
CA GLU A 42 -7.09 23.10 -4.85
C GLU A 42 -6.16 23.75 -5.88
N LYS A 43 -6.13 23.24 -7.11
CA LYS A 43 -5.38 23.87 -8.21
C LYS A 43 -6.03 25.18 -8.69
N GLU A 44 -7.34 25.31 -8.54
CA GLU A 44 -8.15 26.33 -9.21
C GLU A 44 -8.57 27.47 -8.26
N SER A 45 -8.66 27.23 -6.94
CA SER A 45 -9.11 28.24 -5.96
C SER A 45 -8.37 28.15 -4.62
N ARG A 46 -7.47 29.10 -4.36
CA ARG A 46 -6.72 29.24 -3.08
C ARG A 46 -7.42 30.11 -2.03
N THR A 47 -8.73 30.33 -2.14
CA THR A 47 -9.52 31.18 -1.24
C THR A 47 -9.65 30.57 0.15
N ALA A 48 -9.58 31.39 1.21
CA ALA A 48 -9.62 30.94 2.60
C ALA A 48 -10.92 30.19 2.98
N GLY A 49 -12.07 30.56 2.40
CA GLY A 49 -13.36 29.90 2.66
C GLY A 49 -13.37 28.41 2.28
N TRP A 50 -12.79 28.05 1.12
CA TRP A 50 -12.70 26.65 0.66
C TRP A 50 -11.91 25.75 1.63
N ARG A 51 -10.87 26.29 2.26
CA ARG A 51 -10.06 25.52 3.23
C ARG A 51 -10.87 25.17 4.48
N ALA A 52 -11.67 26.10 4.99
CA ALA A 52 -12.51 25.88 6.16
C ALA A 52 -13.60 24.81 5.90
N GLU A 53 -14.26 24.89 4.74
CA GLU A 53 -15.24 23.88 4.32
C GLU A 53 -14.59 22.51 4.16
N SER A 54 -13.38 22.46 3.59
CA SER A 54 -12.68 21.20 3.40
C SER A 54 -12.23 20.55 4.71
N LEU A 55 -11.76 21.35 5.68
CA LEU A 55 -11.42 20.86 7.00
C LEU A 55 -12.62 20.22 7.71
N THR A 56 -13.80 20.83 7.61
CA THR A 56 -15.04 20.31 8.23
C THR A 56 -15.39 18.93 7.68
N VAL A 57 -15.35 18.75 6.36
CA VAL A 57 -15.65 17.44 5.74
C VAL A 57 -14.64 16.37 6.14
N GLN A 58 -13.35 16.73 6.17
CA GLN A 58 -12.29 15.81 6.59
C GLN A 58 -12.43 15.41 8.06
N LEU A 59 -12.84 16.33 8.94
CA LEU A 59 -13.13 16.04 10.34
C LEU A 59 -14.25 15.02 10.48
N ILE A 60 -15.34 15.16 9.71
CA ILE A 60 -16.45 14.21 9.71
C ILE A 60 -15.96 12.81 9.36
N PHE A 61 -15.17 12.66 8.28
CA PHE A 61 -14.61 11.36 7.91
C PHE A 61 -13.66 10.81 8.98
N ALA A 62 -12.79 11.64 9.56
CA ALA A 62 -11.87 11.21 10.62
C ALA A 62 -12.62 10.72 11.87
N VAL A 63 -13.71 11.38 12.26
CA VAL A 63 -14.57 10.95 13.37
C VAL A 63 -15.26 9.62 13.03
N LEU A 64 -15.82 9.48 11.83
CA LEU A 64 -16.46 8.23 11.39
C LEU A 64 -15.48 7.05 11.43
N PHE A 65 -14.26 7.21 10.90
CA PHE A 65 -13.23 6.16 10.97
C PHE A 65 -12.77 5.88 12.40
N SER A 66 -12.69 6.91 13.25
CA SER A 66 -12.38 6.72 14.67
C SER A 66 -13.45 5.89 15.38
N ILE A 67 -14.73 6.10 15.05
CA ILE A 67 -15.85 5.29 15.56
C ILE A 67 -15.74 3.84 15.07
N GLU A 68 -15.49 3.63 13.77
CA GLU A 68 -15.32 2.30 13.18
C GLU A 68 -14.23 1.50 13.91
N VAL A 69 -13.05 2.09 14.04
CA VAL A 69 -11.90 1.46 14.70
C VAL A 69 -12.18 1.22 16.18
N SER A 70 -12.84 2.16 16.86
CA SER A 70 -13.23 1.99 18.26
C SER A 70 -14.18 0.80 18.46
N ILE A 71 -15.20 0.66 17.59
CA ILE A 71 -16.13 -0.48 17.63
C ILE A 71 -15.39 -1.79 17.37
N ARG A 72 -14.44 -1.82 16.42
CA ARG A 72 -13.61 -3.01 16.15
C ARG A 72 -12.69 -3.38 17.31
N ILE A 73 -12.10 -2.40 18.00
CA ILE A 73 -11.29 -2.62 19.20
C ILE A 73 -12.16 -3.17 20.34
N LEU A 74 -13.35 -2.62 20.56
CA LEU A 74 -14.30 -3.10 21.56
C LEU A 74 -14.84 -4.50 21.26
N ALA A 75 -14.96 -4.86 19.98
CA ALA A 75 -15.30 -6.21 19.55
C ALA A 75 -14.17 -7.23 19.83
N ALA A 76 -12.91 -6.79 19.87
CA ALA A 76 -11.77 -7.63 20.17
C ALA A 76 -11.79 -8.13 21.64
N SER A 77 -11.14 -9.26 21.91
CA SER A 77 -11.12 -9.84 23.26
C SER A 77 -10.30 -9.08 24.28
N SER A 78 -9.27 -8.37 23.81
CA SER A 78 -8.37 -7.53 24.59
C SER A 78 -7.60 -6.65 23.61
N CYS A 79 -7.17 -5.45 24.01
CA CYS A 79 -6.30 -4.61 23.18
C CYS A 79 -5.02 -5.36 22.75
N ARG A 80 -4.48 -6.20 23.63
CA ARG A 80 -3.34 -7.09 23.33
C ARG A 80 -3.65 -8.13 22.24
N SER A 81 -4.88 -8.65 22.19
CA SER A 81 -5.29 -9.58 21.14
C SER A 81 -5.55 -8.88 19.80
N TYR A 82 -5.95 -7.61 19.82
CA TYR A 82 -6.10 -6.80 18.61
C TYR A 82 -4.73 -6.46 18.00
N ILE A 83 -3.75 -6.11 18.85
CA ILE A 83 -2.42 -5.66 18.44
C ILE A 83 -1.46 -6.81 18.14
N CYS A 84 -1.56 -7.95 18.84
CA CYS A 84 -0.68 -9.11 18.65
C CYS A 84 -1.38 -10.34 18.03
N GLY A 85 -2.60 -10.19 17.52
CA GLY A 85 -3.35 -11.27 16.89
C GLY A 85 -2.81 -11.67 15.50
N ARG A 86 -3.43 -12.69 14.90
CA ARG A 86 -3.12 -13.14 13.52
C ARG A 86 -3.33 -12.02 12.50
N ASP A 87 -4.36 -11.19 12.69
CA ASP A 87 -4.67 -10.02 11.85
C ASP A 87 -3.95 -8.72 12.29
N ARG A 88 -2.87 -8.83 13.09
CA ARG A 88 -2.17 -7.67 13.66
C ARG A 88 -1.78 -6.61 12.64
N LEU A 89 -1.29 -7.01 11.47
CA LEU A 89 -0.83 -6.08 10.44
C LEU A 89 -2.01 -5.20 10.02
N TRP A 90 -3.12 -5.83 9.69
CA TRP A 90 -4.33 -5.13 9.29
C TRP A 90 -4.91 -4.24 10.40
N ASN A 91 -4.81 -4.67 11.66
CA ASN A 91 -5.27 -3.88 12.82
C ASN A 91 -4.38 -2.68 13.11
N TRP A 92 -3.06 -2.83 12.97
CA TRP A 92 -2.09 -1.73 13.07
C TRP A 92 -2.30 -0.70 11.97
N LEU A 93 -2.66 -1.16 10.78
CA LEU A 93 -2.92 -0.30 9.63
C LEU A 93 -4.19 0.54 9.83
N ASP A 94 -5.25 -0.03 10.41
CA ASP A 94 -6.44 0.75 10.84
C ASP A 94 -6.07 1.89 11.81
N VAL A 95 -5.27 1.56 12.83
CA VAL A 95 -4.83 2.55 13.82
C VAL A 95 -3.95 3.62 13.17
N PHE A 96 -3.08 3.21 12.24
CA PHE A 96 -2.21 4.12 11.50
C PHE A 96 -3.02 5.10 10.63
N VAL A 97 -4.07 4.63 9.95
CA VAL A 97 -4.93 5.49 9.11
C VAL A 97 -5.66 6.53 9.96
N VAL A 98 -6.25 6.14 11.09
CA VAL A 98 -6.92 7.08 12.00
C VAL A 98 -5.91 8.08 12.56
N THR A 99 -4.75 7.60 13.02
CA THR A 99 -3.70 8.46 13.58
C THR A 99 -3.19 9.47 12.55
N THR A 100 -2.92 9.03 11.32
CA THR A 100 -2.45 9.92 10.25
C THR A 100 -3.52 10.92 9.84
N SER A 101 -4.80 10.55 9.82
CA SER A 101 -5.91 11.48 9.56
C SER A 101 -5.94 12.61 10.59
N TRP A 102 -5.85 12.27 11.88
CA TRP A 102 -5.80 13.26 12.97
C TRP A 102 -4.54 14.14 12.92
N LEU A 103 -3.37 13.54 12.63
CA LEU A 103 -2.13 14.28 12.48
C LEU A 103 -2.22 15.33 11.37
N VAL A 104 -2.81 14.97 10.22
CA VAL A 104 -2.96 15.92 9.13
C VAL A 104 -3.91 17.06 9.50
N ILE A 105 -5.06 16.75 10.10
CA ILE A 105 -6.02 17.78 10.55
C ILE A 105 -5.34 18.73 11.55
N GLY A 106 -4.60 18.18 12.53
CA GLY A 106 -3.87 18.97 13.52
C GLY A 106 -2.80 19.87 12.90
N LEU A 107 -2.07 19.37 11.90
CA LEU A 107 -1.09 20.16 11.16
C LEU A 107 -1.75 21.28 10.34
N GLU A 108 -2.90 21.02 9.72
CA GLU A 108 -3.65 22.02 8.95
C GLU A 108 -4.16 23.15 9.86
N VAL A 109 -4.71 22.80 11.03
CA VAL A 109 -5.12 23.77 12.06
C VAL A 109 -3.94 24.62 12.53
N LEU A 110 -2.80 24.00 12.84
CA LEU A 110 -1.59 24.70 13.29
C LEU A 110 -1.08 25.72 12.24
N VAL A 111 -1.14 25.34 10.96
CA VAL A 111 -0.77 26.24 9.85
C VAL A 111 -1.76 27.41 9.74
N THR A 112 -3.06 27.16 9.89
CA THR A 112 -4.08 28.23 9.85
C THR A 112 -4.08 29.16 11.06
N ALA A 113 -3.67 28.66 12.23
CA ALA A 113 -3.60 29.43 13.48
C ALA A 113 -2.42 30.42 13.54
N GLY A 114 -1.64 30.55 12.47
CA GLY A 114 -0.66 31.62 12.34
C GLY A 114 0.58 31.49 13.23
N MET A 115 0.89 30.31 13.79
CA MET A 115 2.09 30.07 14.61
C MET A 115 3.41 30.06 13.79
N ASN A 116 3.44 30.77 12.67
CA ASN A 116 4.53 30.82 11.70
C ASN A 116 5.18 32.21 11.67
N GLU A 117 5.61 32.70 12.83
CA GLU A 117 6.69 33.70 12.88
C GLU A 117 8.04 33.00 12.62
N ALA A 118 8.41 32.78 11.36
CA ALA A 118 9.81 32.76 10.89
C ALA A 118 9.89 32.36 9.41
N ASN A 119 10.69 33.11 8.68
CA ASN A 119 10.96 33.12 7.22
C ASN A 119 11.42 31.79 6.53
N SER A 120 11.14 30.61 7.09
CA SER A 120 11.48 29.28 6.52
C SER A 120 10.26 28.42 6.12
N THR A 121 9.06 29.00 6.21
CA THR A 121 7.76 28.30 6.27
C THR A 121 7.23 27.80 4.93
N ASN A 122 7.52 28.46 3.80
CA ASN A 122 6.99 28.03 2.50
C ASN A 122 7.47 26.63 2.08
N LEU A 123 8.74 26.28 2.36
CA LEU A 123 9.27 24.94 2.04
C LEU A 123 8.80 23.85 3.01
N ARG A 124 8.63 24.19 4.30
CA ARG A 124 8.13 23.26 5.32
C ARG A 124 6.65 22.96 5.13
N VAL A 125 5.84 23.99 4.90
CA VAL A 125 4.40 23.85 4.63
C VAL A 125 4.18 23.02 3.37
N PHE A 126 4.92 23.27 2.29
CA PHE A 126 4.76 22.49 1.04
C PHE A 126 5.17 21.02 1.20
N ARG A 127 6.21 20.73 1.99
CA ARG A 127 6.64 19.36 2.30
C ARG A 127 5.62 18.63 3.16
N VAL A 128 5.09 19.29 4.19
CA VAL A 128 4.02 18.75 5.05
C VAL A 128 2.76 18.47 4.24
N PHE A 129 2.39 19.38 3.33
CA PHE A 129 1.22 19.22 2.46
C PHE A 129 1.36 18.07 1.46
N LYS A 130 2.58 17.83 0.94
CA LYS A 130 2.87 16.66 0.10
C LYS A 130 2.75 15.35 0.88
N VAL A 131 3.29 15.31 2.10
CA VAL A 131 3.26 14.11 2.95
C VAL A 131 1.82 13.81 3.40
N SER A 132 1.07 14.81 3.84
CA SER A 132 -0.33 14.64 4.22
C SER A 132 -1.20 14.12 3.07
N ARG A 133 -0.95 14.60 1.85
CA ARG A 133 -1.63 14.14 0.64
C ARG A 133 -1.33 12.67 0.34
N LEU A 134 -0.06 12.25 0.42
CA LEU A 134 0.31 10.85 0.22
C LEU A 134 -0.36 9.93 1.25
N LEU A 135 -0.39 10.34 2.52
CA LEU A 135 -1.03 9.59 3.58
C LEU A 135 -2.55 9.42 3.35
N ARG A 136 -3.23 10.46 2.82
CA ARG A 136 -4.66 10.42 2.46
C ARG A 136 -4.97 9.54 1.26
N VAL A 137 -4.12 9.56 0.24
CA VAL A 137 -4.25 8.67 -0.93
C VAL A 137 -4.04 7.23 -0.51
N VAL A 138 -3.00 6.96 0.28
CA VAL A 138 -2.77 5.64 0.87
C VAL A 138 -4.01 5.22 1.64
N ALA A 139 -4.51 6.04 2.58
CA ALA A 139 -5.74 5.78 3.34
C ALA A 139 -6.97 5.46 2.47
N SER A 140 -7.10 6.05 1.28
CA SER A 140 -8.20 5.76 0.35
C SER A 140 -8.07 4.40 -0.34
N LEU A 141 -6.84 3.98 -0.64
CA LEU A 141 -6.56 2.63 -1.17
C LEU A 141 -6.83 1.52 -0.14
N TRP A 142 -7.03 1.87 1.13
CA TRP A 142 -7.34 0.91 2.21
C TRP A 142 -8.80 0.40 2.20
N VAL A 143 -9.66 0.80 1.25
CA VAL A 143 -11.03 0.25 1.08
C VAL A 143 -11.04 -1.28 1.02
N VAL A 144 -9.93 -1.85 0.56
CA VAL A 144 -9.66 -3.29 0.40
C VAL A 144 -9.76 -4.04 1.73
N ARG A 145 -9.59 -3.38 2.89
CA ARG A 145 -9.75 -4.01 4.20
C ARG A 145 -11.20 -4.01 4.71
N SER A 146 -11.97 -2.96 4.44
CA SER A 146 -13.31 -2.81 5.03
C SER A 146 -14.28 -3.89 4.54
N VAL A 147 -14.02 -4.47 3.37
CA VAL A 147 -14.74 -5.61 2.85
C VAL A 147 -13.95 -6.89 3.16
N LYS A 148 -14.52 -7.80 3.98
CA LYS A 148 -13.90 -9.10 4.29
C LYS A 148 -13.48 -9.89 3.04
N ALA A 149 -14.30 -9.85 1.99
CA ALA A 149 -14.02 -10.53 0.73
C ALA A 149 -12.75 -10.01 0.05
N LEU A 150 -12.54 -8.68 0.01
CA LEU A 150 -11.36 -8.06 -0.60
C LEU A 150 -10.07 -8.43 0.15
N ARG A 151 -10.11 -8.43 1.49
CA ARG A 151 -8.97 -8.90 2.31
C ARG A 151 -8.60 -10.35 2.00
N GLN A 152 -9.59 -11.23 1.83
CA GLN A 152 -9.33 -12.63 1.50
C GLN A 152 -8.66 -12.75 0.12
N LEU A 153 -9.14 -11.99 -0.87
CA LEU A 153 -8.51 -11.92 -2.19
C LEU A 153 -7.07 -11.41 -2.12
N VAL A 154 -6.78 -10.36 -1.35
CA VAL A 154 -5.41 -9.86 -1.19
C VAL A 154 -4.51 -10.89 -0.54
N ASN A 155 -4.96 -11.56 0.52
CA ASN A 155 -4.16 -12.61 1.15
C ASN A 155 -3.84 -13.72 0.16
N SER A 156 -4.83 -14.17 -0.63
CA SER A 156 -4.60 -15.15 -1.70
C SER A 156 -3.62 -14.65 -2.76
N LEU A 157 -3.70 -13.36 -3.15
CA LEU A 157 -2.73 -12.77 -4.06
C LEU A 157 -1.31 -12.77 -3.48
N VAL A 158 -1.15 -12.38 -2.22
CA VAL A 158 0.16 -12.41 -1.53
C VAL A 158 0.73 -13.83 -1.49
N ASP A 159 -0.12 -14.82 -1.19
CA ASP A 159 0.29 -16.24 -1.19
C ASP A 159 0.75 -16.68 -2.59
N THR A 160 0.01 -16.30 -3.65
CA THR A 160 0.41 -16.61 -5.03
C THR A 160 1.71 -15.90 -5.43
N LEU A 161 1.91 -14.64 -5.02
CA LEU A 161 3.14 -13.90 -5.28
C LEU A 161 4.34 -14.53 -4.60
N MET A 162 4.18 -15.08 -3.39
CA MET A 162 5.24 -15.81 -2.72
C MET A 162 5.62 -17.08 -3.50
N SER A 163 4.63 -17.82 -4.01
CA SER A 163 4.91 -18.98 -4.87
C SER A 163 5.59 -18.59 -6.19
N LEU A 164 5.15 -17.49 -6.80
CA LEU A 164 5.75 -16.94 -8.01
C LEU A 164 7.19 -16.49 -7.76
N PHE A 165 7.47 -15.88 -6.60
CA PHE A 165 8.82 -15.49 -6.23
C PHE A 165 9.77 -16.69 -6.21
N TRP A 166 9.36 -17.80 -5.59
CA TRP A 166 10.16 -19.03 -5.60
C TRP A 166 10.32 -19.63 -7.01
N ALA A 167 9.27 -19.56 -7.83
CA ALA A 167 9.36 -19.97 -9.24
C ALA A 167 10.35 -19.10 -10.03
N LEU A 168 10.38 -17.78 -9.79
CA LEU A 168 11.34 -16.86 -10.39
C LEU A 168 12.77 -17.12 -9.90
N VAL A 169 12.96 -17.42 -8.61
CA VAL A 169 14.27 -17.82 -8.07
C VAL A 169 14.76 -19.09 -8.75
N LEU A 170 13.90 -20.10 -8.91
CA LEU A 170 14.22 -21.32 -9.64
C LEU A 170 14.57 -21.05 -11.11
N LEU A 171 13.79 -20.20 -11.78
CA LEU A 171 14.06 -19.79 -13.16
C LEU A 171 15.42 -19.10 -13.28
N CYS A 172 15.73 -18.16 -12.38
CA CYS A 172 17.03 -17.49 -12.33
C CYS A 172 18.18 -18.49 -12.11
N LEU A 173 17.99 -19.50 -11.25
CA LEU A 173 18.99 -20.55 -11.01
C LEU A 173 19.24 -21.38 -12.28
N ILE A 174 18.17 -21.77 -12.98
CA ILE A 174 18.27 -22.50 -14.25
C ILE A 174 19.04 -21.67 -15.29
N ILE A 175 18.65 -20.41 -15.50
CA ILE A 175 19.34 -19.50 -16.43
C ILE A 175 20.81 -19.34 -16.02
N TYR A 176 21.10 -19.25 -14.72
CA TYR A 176 22.46 -19.14 -14.22
C TYR A 176 23.31 -20.38 -14.51
N THR A 177 22.79 -21.58 -14.26
CA THR A 177 23.48 -22.84 -14.56
C THR A 177 23.77 -22.98 -16.05
N PHE A 178 22.78 -22.76 -16.92
CA PHE A 178 22.99 -22.82 -18.37
C PHE A 178 23.90 -21.70 -18.86
N GLY A 179 23.83 -20.51 -18.26
CA GLY A 179 24.72 -19.41 -18.57
C GLY A 179 26.19 -19.75 -18.31
N ILE A 180 26.49 -20.43 -17.20
CA ILE A 180 27.83 -20.96 -16.91
C ILE A 180 28.22 -21.99 -17.96
N LEU A 181 27.38 -22.99 -18.22
CA LEU A 181 27.67 -24.07 -19.17
C LEU A 181 27.99 -23.54 -20.58
N PHE A 182 27.22 -22.59 -21.09
CA PHE A 182 27.47 -22.03 -22.43
C PHE A 182 28.69 -21.12 -22.48
N THR A 183 28.94 -20.35 -21.41
CA THR A 183 30.16 -19.52 -21.34
C THR A 183 31.40 -20.40 -21.28
N ASP A 184 31.38 -21.46 -20.47
CA ASP A 184 32.47 -22.42 -20.34
C ASP A 184 32.74 -23.15 -21.66
N ALA A 185 31.69 -23.62 -22.34
CA ALA A 185 31.79 -24.23 -23.66
C ALA A 185 32.30 -23.26 -24.75
N ALA A 186 31.89 -22.00 -24.71
CA ALA A 186 32.36 -20.98 -25.65
C ALA A 186 33.85 -20.66 -25.44
N ILE A 187 34.31 -20.61 -24.19
CA ILE A 187 35.72 -20.45 -23.84
C ILE A 187 36.52 -21.66 -24.32
N ASP A 188 36.06 -22.89 -24.04
CA ASP A 188 36.74 -24.12 -24.46
C ASP A 188 36.84 -24.22 -25.99
N TYR A 189 35.77 -23.89 -26.72
CA TYR A 189 35.79 -23.87 -28.19
C TYR A 189 36.80 -22.86 -28.74
N ALA A 190 36.89 -21.67 -28.14
CA ALA A 190 37.82 -20.62 -28.56
C ALA A 190 39.31 -20.97 -28.35
N LEU A 191 39.62 -22.00 -27.55
CA LEU A 191 41.00 -22.48 -27.37
C LEU A 191 41.50 -23.29 -28.57
N TYR A 192 40.60 -23.93 -29.32
CA TYR A 192 40.96 -24.88 -30.39
C TYR A 192 40.56 -24.44 -31.79
N ASN A 193 39.66 -23.45 -31.92
CA ASN A 193 39.12 -22.97 -33.20
C ASN A 193 39.19 -21.45 -33.31
N GLU A 194 39.05 -20.91 -34.53
CA GLU A 194 38.86 -19.46 -34.69
C GLU A 194 37.52 -19.03 -34.04
N PRO A 195 37.52 -17.96 -33.21
CA PRO A 195 36.33 -17.53 -32.50
C PRO A 195 35.27 -17.03 -33.48
N ASP A 196 34.07 -17.63 -33.43
CA ASP A 196 32.91 -17.14 -34.16
C ASP A 196 32.41 -15.83 -33.51
N PRO A 197 32.39 -14.69 -34.22
CA PRO A 197 31.97 -13.40 -33.67
C PRO A 197 30.53 -13.42 -33.15
N MET A 198 29.65 -14.27 -33.69
CA MET A 198 28.28 -14.38 -33.21
C MET A 198 28.22 -15.15 -31.88
N MET A 199 29.03 -16.20 -31.73
CA MET A 199 29.14 -16.95 -30.47
C MET A 199 29.75 -16.07 -29.38
N GLU A 200 30.79 -15.31 -29.68
CA GLU A 200 31.44 -14.40 -28.72
C GLU A 200 30.50 -13.26 -28.28
N ALA A 201 29.70 -12.70 -29.20
CA ALA A 201 28.72 -11.66 -28.87
C ALA A 201 27.64 -12.14 -27.89
N HIS A 202 27.22 -13.42 -28.01
CA HIS A 202 26.11 -13.98 -27.24
C HIS A 202 26.55 -14.74 -25.98
N PHE A 203 27.72 -15.38 -26.00
CA PHE A 203 28.20 -16.29 -24.97
C PHE A 203 29.64 -16.03 -24.50
N GLY A 204 30.30 -14.97 -24.97
CA GLY A 204 31.70 -14.68 -24.64
C GLY A 204 31.93 -14.32 -23.16
N THR A 205 30.90 -13.83 -22.47
CA THR A 205 30.94 -13.58 -21.02
C THR A 205 29.69 -14.15 -20.35
N LEU A 206 29.80 -14.45 -19.05
CA LEU A 206 28.66 -14.93 -18.27
C LEU A 206 27.47 -13.97 -18.35
N TYR A 207 27.70 -12.65 -18.29
CA TYR A 207 26.62 -11.67 -18.41
C TYR A 207 25.92 -11.72 -19.77
N GLN A 208 26.68 -11.87 -20.86
CA GLN A 208 26.11 -12.04 -22.21
C GLN A 208 25.31 -13.34 -22.29
N SER A 209 25.83 -14.46 -21.81
CA SER A 209 25.10 -15.74 -21.76
C SER A 209 23.80 -15.64 -20.99
N LEU A 210 23.79 -14.98 -19.82
CA LEU A 210 22.58 -14.77 -19.02
C LEU A 210 21.54 -13.91 -19.74
N THR A 211 21.97 -12.80 -20.36
CA THR A 211 21.06 -11.90 -21.08
C THR A 211 20.56 -12.50 -22.37
N THR A 212 21.38 -13.27 -23.09
CA THR A 212 20.99 -14.06 -24.26
C THR A 212 19.92 -15.09 -23.88
N LEU A 213 20.16 -15.91 -22.86
CA LEU A 213 19.18 -16.90 -22.40
C LEU A 213 17.88 -16.27 -21.93
N LEU A 214 17.96 -15.15 -21.20
CA LEU A 214 16.78 -14.41 -20.79
C LEU A 214 16.00 -13.88 -22.01
N ARG A 215 16.69 -13.32 -23.01
CA ARG A 215 16.07 -12.86 -24.26
C ARG A 215 15.45 -14.02 -25.04
N SER A 216 16.09 -15.19 -25.09
CA SER A 216 15.52 -16.39 -25.72
C SER A 216 14.20 -16.81 -25.07
N ILE A 217 14.14 -16.80 -23.73
CA ILE A 217 12.93 -17.16 -22.98
C ILE A 217 11.81 -16.14 -23.20
N LEU A 218 12.15 -14.85 -23.30
CA LEU A 218 11.19 -13.77 -23.52
C LEU A 218 10.78 -13.60 -25.00
N GLY A 219 11.30 -14.42 -25.92
CA GLY A 219 11.03 -14.32 -27.35
C GLY A 219 11.63 -13.07 -28.01
N GLY A 220 12.73 -12.55 -27.46
CA GLY A 220 13.41 -11.34 -27.92
C GLY A 220 14.61 -11.59 -28.84
N ILE A 221 14.77 -12.80 -29.38
CA ILE A 221 15.83 -13.15 -30.34
C ILE A 221 15.14 -13.69 -31.59
N ASP A 222 14.69 -12.77 -32.44
CA ASP A 222 14.37 -13.00 -33.84
C ASP A 222 15.29 -12.10 -34.69
#